data_AF-A0A9E2AAJ9-F1
#
_entry.id   AF-A0A9E2AAJ9-F1
#
_cell.length_a   1.000
_cell.length_b   1.000
_cell.length_c   1.000
_cell.angle_alpha   90.00
_cell.angle_beta   90.00
_cell.angle_gamma   90.00
#
_symmetry.space_group_name_H-M   'P 1'
#
loop_
_entity.id
_entity.type
_entity.pdbx_description
1 polymer ?
#
loop_
_entity_poly.entity_id
_entity_poly.type
_entity_poly.pdbx_seq_one_letter_code
_entity_poly.pdbx_strand_id
1 'polypeptide(L)' 'MDIVIAAEKSTIATLLGEHIDRSISPEDIEIVENPEETGSFFIGLEFDKFKLSPAGKIVPDDLELID' A
#
# COMPACT_ATOMS: atom_id res chain seq x y z
N MET A 1 5.27 -15.89 -7.38
CA MET A 1 5.85 -16.20 -6.06
C MET A 1 6.78 -15.05 -5.81
N ASP A 2 6.22 -13.93 -5.36
CA ASP A 2 6.93 -12.67 -5.39
C ASP A 2 6.82 -12.09 -3.98
N ILE A 3 7.93 -12.28 -3.28
CA ILE A 3 8.11 -11.84 -1.92
C ILE A 3 8.35 -10.34 -2.05
N VAL A 4 7.34 -9.52 -1.78
CA VAL A 4 7.54 -8.09 -1.53
C VAL A 4 8.66 -7.98 -0.49
N ILE A 5 9.79 -7.42 -0.89
CA ILE A 5 11.01 -7.46 -0.08
C ILE A 5 10.75 -6.63 1.18
N ALA A 6 11.18 -7.12 2.35
CA ALA A 6 10.97 -6.42 3.63
C ALA A 6 11.44 -4.95 3.62
N ALA A 7 12.40 -4.60 2.76
CA ALA A 7 12.87 -3.23 2.54
C ALA A 7 11.83 -2.33 1.83
N GLU A 8 11.08 -2.88 0.89
CA GLU A 8 9.98 -2.18 0.23
C GLU A 8 8.84 -1.94 1.21
N LYS A 9 8.56 -2.91 2.09
CA LYS A 9 7.52 -2.78 3.11
C LYS A 9 7.75 -1.58 4.03
N SER A 10 8.98 -1.37 4.50
CA SER A 10 9.32 -0.23 5.36
C SER A 10 9.22 1.12 4.64
N THR A 11 9.63 1.15 3.38
CA THR A 11 9.54 2.36 2.55
C THR A 11 8.07 2.73 2.31
N ILE A 12 7.24 1.72 2.00
CA ILE A 12 5.81 1.89 1.75
C ILE A 12 5.08 2.32 3.02
N ALA A 13 5.40 1.74 4.18
CA ALA A 13 4.84 2.17 5.46
C ALA A 13 5.15 3.65 5.78
N THR A 14 6.37 4.10 5.44
CA THR A 14 6.78 5.49 5.64
C THR A 14 5.98 6.41 4.72
N LEU A 15 5.92 6.10 3.43
CA LEU A 15 5.16 6.87 2.45
C LEU A 15 3.67 6.92 2.80
N LEU A 16 3.10 5.80 3.26
CA LEU A 16 1.70 5.75 3.68
C LEU A 16 1.49 6.62 4.91
N GLY A 17 2.38 6.51 5.90
CA GLY A 17 2.31 7.32 7.10
C GLY A 17 2.40 8.83 6.82
N GLU A 18 3.26 9.24 5.88
CA GLU A 18 3.31 10.62 5.39
C GLU A 18 2.03 11.03 4.66
N HIS A 19 1.38 10.11 3.93
CA HIS A 19 0.14 10.39 3.20
C HIS A 19 -1.06 10.63 4.13
N ILE A 20 -1.18 9.85 5.21
CA ILE A 20 -2.30 9.92 6.16
C ILE A 20 -1.95 10.67 7.47
N ASP A 21 -0.78 11.32 7.52
CA ASP A 21 -0.26 12.05 8.67
C ASP A 21 -0.27 11.23 9.98
N ARG A 22 0.13 9.96 9.88
CA ARG A 22 0.17 9.00 11.02
C ARG A 22 1.45 8.18 10.97
N SER A 23 2.03 7.89 12.13
CA SER A 23 3.11 6.91 12.21
C SER A 23 2.56 5.50 11.99
N ILE A 24 3.04 4.82 10.95
CA ILE A 24 2.63 3.45 10.57
C ILE A 24 3.83 2.53 10.63
N SER A 25 3.68 1.40 11.32
CA SER A 25 4.72 0.38 11.35
C SER A 25 4.59 -0.53 10.12
N PRO A 26 5.71 -1.05 9.57
CA PRO A 26 5.65 -1.97 8.43
C PRO A 26 4.91 -3.27 8.75
N GLU A 27 4.80 -3.65 10.01
CA GLU A 27 4.01 -4.79 10.48
C GLU A 27 2.50 -4.54 10.49
N ASP A 28 2.07 -3.28 10.57
CA ASP A 28 0.66 -2.88 10.61
C ASP A 28 0.00 -2.88 9.22
N ILE A 29 0.81 -2.95 8.16
CA ILE A 29 0.34 -2.94 6.77
C ILE A 29 0.49 -4.29 6.09
N GLU A 30 -0.44 -4.60 5.21
CA GLU A 30 -0.36 -5.72 4.29
C GLU A 30 -0.07 -5.19 2.89
N ILE A 31 0.87 -5.79 2.16
CA ILE A 31 1.23 -5.35 0.80
C ILE A 31 1.08 -6.52 -0.15
N VAL A 32 0.38 -6.28 -1.25
CA VAL A 32 0.17 -7.26 -2.31
C VAL A 32 0.52 -6.58 -3.63
N GLU A 33 1.35 -7.24 -4.45
CA GLU A 33 1.58 -6.77 -5.82
C GLU A 33 0.30 -6.76 -6.63
N ASN A 34 0.09 -5.71 -7.40
CA ASN A 34 -1.03 -5.64 -8.31
C ASN A 34 -0.72 -6.43 -9.59
N PRO A 35 -1.44 -7.52 -9.89
CA PRO A 35 -1.21 -8.30 -11.10
C PRO A 35 -1.61 -7.57 -12.38
N GLU A 36 -2.41 -6.50 -12.29
CA GLU A 36 -2.89 -5.75 -13.44
C GLU A 36 -1.92 -4.65 -13.89
N GLU A 37 -1.03 -4.19 -13.00
CA GLU A 37 -0.13 -3.07 -13.28
C GLU A 37 1.22 -3.28 -12.57
N THR A 38 2.24 -3.65 -13.35
CA THR A 38 3.60 -3.90 -12.85
C THR A 38 4.19 -2.66 -12.17
N GLY A 39 4.76 -2.86 -10.98
CA GLY A 39 5.30 -1.78 -10.15
C GLY A 39 4.22 -1.04 -9.35
N SER A 40 2.97 -1.47 -9.40
CA SER A 40 1.94 -1.03 -8.45
C SER A 40 1.66 -2.08 -7.39
N PHE A 41 1.25 -1.60 -6.22
CA PHE A 41 1.01 -2.42 -5.04
C PHE A 41 -0.28 -2.00 -4.36
N PHE A 42 -1.06 -2.96 -3.89
CA PHE A 42 -2.14 -2.74 -2.96
C PHE A 42 -1.60 -2.78 -1.54
N ILE A 43 -2.07 -1.84 -0.72
CA ILE A 43 -1.66 -1.67 0.67
C ILE A 43 -2.93 -1.72 1.53
N GLY A 44 -3.04 -2.70 2.41
CA GLY A 44 -4.07 -2.75 3.45
C GLY A 44 -3.55 -2.15 4.74
N LEU A 45 -4.35 -1.31 5.40
CA LEU A 45 -4.11 -0.80 6.75
C LEU A 45 -5.42 -0.86 7.54
N GLU A 46 -5.50 -1.75 8.53
CA GLU A 46 -6.71 -1.94 9.34
C GLU A 46 -7.97 -2.21 8.48
N PHE A 47 -8.84 -1.20 8.28
CA PHE A 47 -10.05 -1.26 7.45
C PHE A 47 -9.93 -0.45 6.15
N ASP A 48 -8.84 0.29 6.00
CA ASP A 48 -8.56 1.13 4.84
C ASP A 48 -7.70 0.39 3.82
N LYS A 49 -7.93 0.70 2.55
CA LYS A 49 -7.14 0.18 1.44
C LYS A 49 -6.55 1.35 0.67
N PHE A 50 -5.32 1.17 0.23
CA PHE A 50 -4.58 2.13 -0.57
C PHE A 50 -3.93 1.42 -1.74
N LYS A 51 -3.64 2.19 -2.79
CA LYS A 51 -2.87 1.73 -3.94
C LYS A 51 -1.63 2.61 -4.11
N LEU A 52 -0.47 1.96 -4.18
CA LEU A 52 0.78 2.58 -4.62
C LEU A 52 0.91 2.40 -6.13
N SER A 53 0.96 3.52 -6.85
CA SER A 53 1.26 3.55 -8.29
C SER A 53 2.75 3.32 -8.56
N PRO A 54 3.14 2.88 -9.79
CA PRO A 54 4.54 2.76 -10.17
C PRO A 54 5.29 4.10 -10.19
N ALA A 55 4.57 5.22 -10.16
CA ALA A 55 5.14 6.55 -9.99
C ALA A 55 5.49 6.88 -8.53
N GLY A 56 5.32 5.94 -7.58
CA GLY A 56 5.59 6.13 -6.17
C GLY A 56 4.53 6.95 -5.42
N LYS A 57 3.34 7.13 -6.01
CA LYS A 57 2.22 7.85 -5.35
C LYS A 57 1.24 6.89 -4.72
N ILE A 58 0.87 7.18 -3.48
CA ILE A 58 -0.19 6.48 -2.75
C ILE A 58 -1.51 7.22 -2.96
N VAL A 59 -2.56 6.46 -3.24
CA VAL A 59 -3.94 6.93 -3.32
C VAL A 59 -4.84 6.00 -2.50
N PRO A 60 -5.95 6.50 -1.91
CA PRO A 60 -6.99 5.63 -1.37
C PRO A 60 -7.47 4.68 -2.47
N ASP A 61 -7.55 3.39 -2.14
CA ASP A 61 -8.25 2.40 -2.96
C ASP A 61 -9.72 2.48 -2.52
N ASP A 62 -10.39 3.55 -2.95
CA ASP A 62 -11.85 3.68 -2.92
C ASP A 62 -12.43 2.62 -3.88
N LEU A 63 -12.32 1.35 -3.49
CA LEU A 63 -13.26 0.34 -3.91
C LEU A 63 -14.61 0.83 -3.36
N GLU A 64 -15.36 1.56 -4.20
CA GLU A 64 -16.77 1.79 -4.00
C GLU A 64 -17.37 0.43 -3.63
N LEU A 65 -17.73 0.26 -2.35
CA LEU A 65 -18.60 -0.80 -1.90
C LEU A 65 -19.90 -0.60 -2.66
N ILE A 66 -20.02 -1.24 -3.81
CA ILE A 66 -21.30 -1.44 -4.47
C ILE A 66 -22.13 -2.34 -3.54
N ASP A 67 -23.04 -1.69 -2.81
CA ASP A 67 -24.12 -2.31 -2.04
C ASP A 67 -25.04 -3.16 -2.94
#